data_AF-J4ULJ7-F1
#
_entry.id   AF-J4ULJ7-F1
#
_cell.length_a   1.000
_cell.length_b   1.000
_cell.length_c   1.000
_cell.angle_alpha   90.00
_cell.angle_beta   90.00
_cell.angle_gamma   90.00
#
_symmetry.space_group_name_H-M   'P 1'
#
loop_
_entity.id
_entity.type
_entity.pdbx_description
1 polymer ?
#
loop_
_entity_poly.entity_id
_entity_poly.type
_entity_poly.pdbx_seq_one_letter_code
_entity_poly.pdbx_strand_id
1 'polypeptide(L)'
;MSLAAQEASALSAARSTGARYGEPRVTVPQTALSDDLVANPLGHGSSIHVNPPREGMSPAYGELYGGEGVWDVHIYWKPNNLDEKEYARKLHAAIRREFPELHVKRFWEVPIGPHPTPMFEVNMFNAAQLGAIFNYLVENRGPLSVLIHPNTGRTTGDHTTRATWLGPKIELDTDPLRKVDADNGVPPE
;
A
#
# COMPACT_ATOMS: atom_id res chain seq x y z
N MET A 1 -20.63 -28.54 -3.56
CA MET A 1 -19.52 -27.64 -3.17
C MET A 1 -20.07 -26.24 -2.99
N SER A 2 -19.67 -25.53 -1.94
CA SER A 2 -20.15 -24.17 -1.62
C SER A 2 -19.64 -23.15 -2.64
N LEU A 3 -20.39 -22.07 -2.89
CA LEU A 3 -19.98 -20.93 -3.75
C LEU A 3 -18.59 -20.41 -3.39
N ALA A 4 -18.28 -20.35 -2.08
CA ALA A 4 -16.99 -19.93 -1.55
C ALA A 4 -15.82 -20.83 -2.01
N ALA A 5 -16.08 -22.12 -2.26
CA ALA A 5 -15.06 -23.05 -2.76
C ALA A 5 -14.82 -22.88 -4.27
N GLN A 6 -15.80 -22.37 -5.03
CA GLN A 6 -15.62 -22.02 -6.44
C GLN A 6 -14.87 -20.69 -6.60
N GLU A 7 -15.11 -19.71 -5.73
CA GLU A 7 -14.40 -18.42 -5.75
C GLU A 7 -12.92 -18.56 -5.34
N ALA A 8 -12.62 -19.37 -4.32
CA ALA A 8 -11.23 -19.66 -3.93
C ALA A 8 -10.44 -20.41 -5.02
N SER A 9 -11.12 -21.25 -5.81
CA SER A 9 -10.53 -21.98 -6.93
C SER A 9 -10.19 -21.06 -8.11
N ALA A 10 -11.03 -20.04 -8.37
CA ALA A 10 -10.79 -19.06 -9.43
C ALA A 10 -9.59 -18.15 -9.14
N LEU A 11 -9.33 -17.78 -7.88
CA LEU A 11 -8.13 -17.03 -7.50
C LEU A 11 -6.83 -17.84 -7.65
N SER A 12 -6.91 -19.17 -7.52
CA SER A 12 -5.76 -20.08 -7.66
C SER A 12 -5.36 -20.31 -9.12
N ALA A 13 -6.33 -20.35 -10.03
CA ALA A 13 -6.10 -20.72 -11.44
C ALA A 13 -5.46 -19.64 -12.31
N ALA A 14 -5.40 -18.38 -11.87
CA ALA A 14 -4.83 -17.27 -12.65
C ALA A 14 -3.28 -17.21 -12.66
N ARG A 15 -2.58 -18.19 -12.06
CA ARG A 15 -1.12 -18.14 -11.83
C ARG A 15 -0.26 -19.01 -12.74
N SER A 16 -0.78 -19.62 -13.81
CA SER A 16 -0.01 -20.57 -14.63
C SER A 16 0.14 -20.23 -16.11
N THR A 17 0.48 -18.99 -16.46
CA THR A 17 0.96 -18.65 -17.81
C THR A 17 2.19 -17.74 -17.72
N GLY A 18 3.23 -18.06 -18.48
CA GLY A 18 4.61 -17.59 -18.35
C GLY A 18 4.91 -16.12 -18.72
N ALA A 19 4.13 -15.16 -18.20
CA ALA A 19 4.54 -13.76 -18.17
C ALA A 19 5.44 -13.52 -16.95
N ARG A 20 6.67 -13.04 -17.14
CA ARG A 20 7.63 -12.73 -16.04
C ARG A 20 7.07 -11.75 -14.98
N TYR A 21 5.94 -11.09 -15.25
CA TYR A 21 5.32 -10.07 -14.40
C TYR A 21 3.86 -10.38 -14.01
N GLY A 22 3.30 -11.53 -14.41
CA GLY A 22 1.87 -11.83 -14.25
C GLY A 22 0.95 -10.90 -15.06
N GLU A 23 -0.36 -11.15 -14.98
CA GLU A 23 -1.38 -10.28 -15.59
C GLU A 23 -1.87 -9.22 -14.58
N PRO A 24 -2.03 -7.94 -14.98
CA PRO A 24 -2.65 -6.94 -14.13
C PRO A 24 -4.05 -7.36 -13.70
N ARG A 25 -4.42 -7.07 -12.44
CA ARG A 25 -5.78 -7.31 -11.98
C ARG A 25 -6.74 -6.38 -12.74
N VAL A 26 -7.61 -6.97 -13.55
CA VAL A 26 -8.74 -6.28 -14.18
C VAL A 26 -10.03 -6.81 -13.57
N THR A 27 -10.78 -5.95 -12.89
CA THR A 27 -12.07 -6.29 -12.28
C THR A 27 -13.27 -5.97 -13.17
N VAL A 28 -13.01 -5.38 -14.34
CA VAL A 28 -14.03 -5.01 -15.32
C VAL A 28 -14.06 -6.08 -16.42
N PRO A 29 -15.24 -6.60 -16.83
CA PRO A 29 -15.32 -7.60 -17.89
C PRO A 29 -14.64 -7.15 -19.19
N GLN A 30 -13.93 -8.06 -19.86
CA GLN A 30 -13.24 -7.78 -21.13
C GLN A 30 -14.18 -7.31 -22.24
N THR A 31 -15.46 -7.69 -22.17
CA THR A 31 -16.51 -7.21 -23.09
C THR A 31 -16.84 -5.71 -22.94
N ALA A 32 -16.50 -5.11 -21.80
CA ALA A 32 -16.57 -3.65 -21.60
C ALA A 32 -15.32 -2.93 -22.11
N LEU A 33 -14.26 -3.65 -22.51
CA LEU A 33 -13.08 -3.12 -23.19
C LEU A 33 -13.26 -3.18 -24.72
N SER A 34 -14.43 -2.78 -25.23
CA SER A 34 -14.65 -2.73 -26.67
C SER A 34 -13.64 -1.77 -27.31
N ASP A 35 -12.77 -2.31 -28.16
CA ASP A 35 -11.72 -1.65 -28.93
C ASP A 35 -10.94 -0.58 -28.15
N ASP A 36 -9.96 -1.04 -27.39
CA ASP A 36 -9.04 -0.31 -26.51
C ASP A 36 -8.22 0.82 -27.17
N LEU A 37 -8.47 1.11 -28.45
CA LEU A 37 -7.79 2.15 -29.23
C LEU A 37 -8.74 2.96 -30.13
N VAL A 38 -10.01 3.18 -29.72
CA VAL A 38 -10.83 4.20 -30.40
C VAL A 38 -10.14 5.56 -30.26
N ALA A 39 -9.70 6.11 -31.39
CA ALA A 39 -9.03 7.40 -31.45
C ALA A 39 -9.93 8.48 -30.85
N ASN A 40 -9.41 9.26 -29.90
CA ASN A 40 -10.12 10.41 -29.35
C ASN A 40 -10.01 11.60 -30.33
N PRO A 41 -11.06 11.95 -31.09
CA PRO A 41 -10.99 13.01 -32.10
C PRO A 41 -10.81 14.41 -31.49
N LEU A 42 -11.03 14.55 -30.18
CA LEU A 42 -10.78 15.77 -29.40
C LEU A 42 -9.51 15.67 -28.54
N GLY A 43 -8.78 14.55 -28.65
CA GLY A 43 -7.56 14.30 -27.91
C GLY A 43 -6.44 15.19 -28.40
N HIS A 44 -5.94 16.08 -27.54
CA HIS A 44 -4.72 16.82 -27.80
C HIS A 44 -3.54 16.13 -27.09
N GLY A 45 -2.43 15.92 -27.81
CA GLY A 45 -1.21 15.35 -27.24
C GLY A 45 -1.34 13.88 -26.85
N SER A 46 -1.11 13.55 -25.58
CA SER A 46 -0.99 12.18 -25.03
C SER A 46 -2.31 11.47 -24.73
N SER A 47 -3.47 12.12 -24.91
CA SER A 47 -4.80 11.53 -24.70
C SER A 47 -5.43 11.05 -26.00
N ILE A 48 -4.80 10.05 -26.63
CA ILE A 48 -5.17 9.58 -27.97
C ILE A 48 -6.27 8.51 -28.00
N HIS A 49 -6.63 7.93 -26.85
CA HIS A 49 -7.66 6.89 -26.75
C HIS A 49 -8.81 7.33 -25.82
N VAL A 50 -10.01 6.88 -26.15
CA VAL A 50 -11.19 7.03 -25.27
C VAL A 50 -11.23 5.86 -24.30
N ASN A 51 -11.24 6.14 -22.99
CA ASN A 51 -11.47 5.09 -21.99
C ASN A 51 -12.88 4.50 -22.19
N PRO A 52 -13.06 3.17 -22.08
CA PRO A 52 -14.38 2.57 -22.29
C PRO A 52 -15.44 3.15 -21.35
N PRO A 53 -16.65 3.43 -21.86
CA PRO A 53 -17.72 4.01 -21.05
C PRO A 53 -18.14 3.02 -19.95
N ARG A 54 -18.40 3.54 -18.75
CA ARG A 54 -18.92 2.76 -17.62
C ARG A 54 -19.88 3.60 -16.78
N GLU A 55 -20.86 2.92 -16.18
CA GLU A 55 -21.68 3.52 -15.13
C GLU A 55 -20.95 3.43 -13.78
N GLY A 56 -20.90 4.55 -13.05
CA GLY A 56 -20.32 4.61 -11.70
C GLY A 56 -18.79 4.47 -11.61
N MET A 57 -18.27 4.52 -10.38
CA MET A 57 -16.83 4.40 -10.08
C MET A 57 -16.35 2.95 -10.11
N SER A 58 -15.05 2.74 -10.37
CA SER A 58 -14.43 1.41 -10.36
C SER A 58 -14.80 0.62 -9.10
N PRO A 59 -15.05 -0.71 -9.19
CA PRO A 59 -15.19 -1.55 -8.00
C PRO A 59 -13.98 -1.45 -7.05
N ALA A 60 -12.83 -1.02 -7.57
CA ALA A 60 -11.65 -0.70 -6.78
C ALA A 60 -11.86 0.34 -5.66
N TYR A 61 -12.86 1.23 -5.81
CA TYR A 61 -13.22 2.19 -4.76
C TYR A 61 -13.90 1.53 -3.55
N GLY A 62 -14.40 0.28 -3.67
CA GLY A 62 -15.08 -0.45 -2.59
C GLY A 62 -14.43 -1.77 -2.19
N GLU A 63 -14.07 -2.64 -3.15
CA GLU A 63 -13.62 -4.01 -2.85
C GLU A 63 -12.13 -4.13 -2.54
N LEU A 64 -11.30 -3.20 -3.04
CA LEU A 64 -9.86 -3.41 -2.98
C LEU A 64 -9.31 -3.27 -1.55
N TYR A 65 -10.00 -2.57 -0.63
CA TYR A 65 -9.45 -2.18 0.68
C TYR A 65 -10.49 -2.01 1.82
N GLY A 66 -11.47 -2.92 1.96
CA GLY A 66 -12.37 -2.94 3.12
C GLY A 66 -11.86 -3.89 4.21
N GLY A 67 -11.66 -3.41 5.45
CA GLY A 67 -11.26 -4.22 6.61
C GLY A 67 -10.62 -3.41 7.73
N GLU A 68 -10.30 -4.00 8.88
CA GLU A 68 -9.47 -3.30 9.88
C GLU A 68 -7.98 -3.46 9.55
N GLY A 69 -7.17 -2.41 9.71
CA GLY A 69 -5.70 -2.49 9.60
C GLY A 69 -5.18 -2.89 8.22
N VAL A 70 -5.79 -2.38 7.16
CA VAL A 70 -5.49 -2.77 5.76
C VAL A 70 -4.14 -2.19 5.29
N TRP A 71 -3.67 -1.13 5.92
CA TRP A 71 -2.44 -0.42 5.55
C TRP A 71 -1.70 0.07 6.78
N ASP A 72 -0.36 0.04 6.70
CA ASP A 72 0.52 0.62 7.69
C ASP A 72 1.48 1.62 7.05
N VAL A 73 1.71 2.72 7.77
CA VAL A 73 2.66 3.76 7.41
C VAL A 73 3.68 3.87 8.52
N HIS A 74 4.96 3.69 8.20
CA HIS A 74 6.08 3.81 9.13
C HIS A 74 6.90 5.05 8.77
N ILE A 75 7.06 5.98 9.72
CA ILE A 75 7.76 7.25 9.54
C ILE A 75 9.07 7.20 10.31
N TYR A 76 10.19 7.36 9.60
CA TYR A 76 11.54 7.18 10.12
C TYR A 76 12.31 8.49 10.22
N TRP A 77 13.24 8.54 11.18
CA TRP A 77 14.28 9.55 11.24
C TRP A 77 15.66 8.91 11.47
N LYS A 78 16.72 9.62 11.09
CA LYS A 78 18.09 9.14 11.34
C LYS A 78 18.39 9.15 12.85
N PRO A 79 18.92 8.06 13.42
CA PRO A 79 19.15 7.95 14.87
C PRO A 79 19.99 9.09 15.48
N ASN A 80 20.98 9.58 14.73
CA ASN A 80 21.92 10.60 15.18
C ASN A 80 21.56 12.02 14.70
N ASN A 81 20.33 12.22 14.20
CA ASN A 81 19.85 13.53 13.76
C ASN A 81 18.76 14.05 14.72
N LEU A 82 19.15 14.94 15.63
CA LEU A 82 18.24 15.51 16.63
C LEU A 82 17.15 16.39 16.01
N ASP A 83 17.44 17.06 14.89
CA ASP A 83 16.45 17.90 14.21
C ASP A 83 15.37 17.06 13.53
N GLU A 84 15.75 15.98 12.84
CA GLU A 84 14.78 15.03 12.27
C GLU A 84 13.96 14.37 13.39
N LYS A 85 14.58 14.00 14.51
CA LYS A 85 13.87 13.43 15.68
C LYS A 85 12.83 14.39 16.24
N GLU A 86 13.20 15.65 16.44
CA GLU A 86 12.29 16.66 16.96
C GLU A 86 11.16 16.96 15.97
N TYR A 87 11.47 16.99 14.67
CA TYR A 87 10.47 17.10 13.62
C TYR A 87 9.51 15.90 13.62
N ALA A 88 10.02 14.67 13.76
CA ALA A 88 9.23 13.46 13.85
C ALA A 88 8.28 13.46 15.05
N ARG A 89 8.71 13.98 16.22
CA ARG A 89 7.81 14.15 17.38
C ARG A 89 6.69 15.14 17.11
N LYS A 90 7.01 16.28 16.48
CA LYS A 90 5.99 17.27 16.10
C LYS A 90 5.00 16.69 15.10
N LEU A 91 5.49 15.95 14.12
CA LEU A 91 4.65 15.28 13.12
C LEU A 91 3.77 14.19 13.75
N HIS A 92 4.33 13.36 14.65
CA HIS A 92 3.56 12.37 15.43
C HIS A 92 2.40 13.02 16.20
N ALA A 93 2.67 14.13 16.89
CA ALA A 93 1.65 14.87 17.61
C ALA A 93 0.64 15.56 16.67
N ALA A 94 1.07 16.05 15.50
CA ALA A 94 0.19 16.65 14.51
C ALA A 94 -0.76 15.61 13.91
N ILE A 95 -0.26 14.46 13.46
CA ILE A 95 -1.10 13.38 12.89
C ILE A 95 -2.17 12.94 13.89
N ARG A 96 -1.83 12.79 15.17
CA ARG A 96 -2.81 12.43 16.21
C ARG A 96 -3.92 13.46 16.42
N ARG A 97 -3.70 14.74 16.05
CA ARG A 97 -4.70 15.81 16.16
C ARG A 97 -5.52 15.94 14.89
N GLU A 98 -4.87 15.87 13.73
CA GLU A 98 -5.53 16.00 12.42
C GLU A 98 -6.34 14.75 12.05
N PHE A 99 -5.90 13.57 12.52
CA PHE A 99 -6.48 12.28 12.21
C PHE A 99 -6.77 11.46 13.48
N PRO A 100 -7.66 11.94 14.38
CA PRO A 100 -7.96 11.26 15.64
C PRO A 100 -8.57 9.87 15.45
N GLU A 101 -9.11 9.57 14.27
CA GLU A 101 -9.68 8.28 13.86
C GLU A 101 -8.64 7.23 13.44
N LEU A 102 -7.38 7.62 13.23
CA LEU A 102 -6.29 6.70 12.86
C LEU A 102 -5.62 6.11 14.10
N HIS A 103 -5.11 4.88 13.97
CA HIS A 103 -4.36 4.25 15.05
C HIS A 103 -2.88 4.64 14.95
N VAL A 104 -2.51 5.72 15.66
CA VAL A 104 -1.10 6.14 15.77
C VAL A 104 -0.42 5.41 16.92
N LYS A 105 0.64 4.65 16.61
CA LYS A 105 1.40 3.83 17.57
C LYS A 105 2.40 4.65 18.39
N ARG A 106 3.09 3.94 19.28
CA ARG A 106 4.20 4.44 20.09
C ARG A 106 5.29 5.04 19.19
N PHE A 107 5.90 6.12 19.68
CA PHE A 107 7.11 6.70 19.12
C PHE A 107 8.33 5.89 19.57
N TRP A 108 8.91 5.09 18.68
CA TRP A 108 10.06 4.21 18.98
C TRP A 108 11.37 4.92 18.68
N GLU A 109 12.16 5.15 19.72
CA GLU A 109 13.49 5.78 19.59
C GLU A 109 14.62 4.77 19.31
N VAL A 110 14.27 3.51 19.07
CA VAL A 110 15.20 2.39 18.80
C VAL A 110 14.66 1.54 17.65
N PRO A 111 15.53 0.79 16.94
CA PRO A 111 15.09 -0.22 15.97
C PRO A 111 14.16 -1.26 16.61
N ILE A 112 13.17 -1.73 15.87
CA ILE A 112 12.23 -2.77 16.32
C ILE A 112 11.71 -3.60 15.15
N GLY A 113 11.68 -4.92 15.30
CA GLY A 113 11.24 -5.82 14.23
C GLY A 113 12.04 -5.62 12.94
N PRO A 114 11.38 -5.42 11.78
CA PRO A 114 12.07 -5.21 10.50
C PRO A 114 12.63 -3.79 10.32
N HIS A 115 12.37 -2.89 11.28
CA HIS A 115 12.62 -1.45 11.16
C HIS A 115 14.00 -1.11 11.75
N PRO A 116 15.01 -0.78 10.90
CA PRO A 116 16.41 -0.66 11.34
C PRO A 116 16.74 0.71 11.96
N THR A 117 15.80 1.65 11.92
CA THR A 117 15.97 3.00 12.46
C THR A 117 14.75 3.38 13.29
N PRO A 118 14.88 4.35 14.22
CA PRO A 118 13.77 4.88 14.99
C PRO A 118 12.60 5.31 14.11
N MET A 119 11.38 4.97 14.54
CA MET A 119 10.17 5.21 13.77
C MET A 119 8.92 5.35 14.63
N PHE A 120 7.81 5.75 14.00
CA PHE A 120 6.48 5.47 14.52
C PHE A 120 5.57 4.98 13.39
N GLU A 121 4.54 4.24 13.77
CA GLU A 121 3.59 3.61 12.86
C GLU A 121 2.20 4.27 12.96
N VAL A 122 1.50 4.33 11.83
CA VAL A 122 0.10 4.74 11.73
C VAL A 122 -0.65 3.67 10.93
N ASN A 123 -1.72 3.11 11.50
CA ASN A 123 -2.58 2.17 10.77
C ASN A 123 -3.78 2.88 10.16
N MET A 124 -4.15 2.46 8.94
CA MET A 124 -5.36 2.89 8.26
C MET A 124 -6.27 1.69 8.02
N PHE A 125 -7.58 1.94 8.08
CA PHE A 125 -8.63 0.93 7.97
C PHE A 125 -9.29 0.95 6.59
N ASN A 126 -9.08 1.99 5.79
CA ASN A 126 -9.66 2.04 4.44
C ASN A 126 -8.82 2.90 3.48
N ALA A 127 -9.14 2.80 2.20
CA ALA A 127 -8.44 3.54 1.14
C ALA A 127 -8.61 5.06 1.23
N ALA A 128 -9.75 5.55 1.74
CA ALA A 128 -9.97 6.99 1.87
C ALA A 128 -9.02 7.59 2.92
N GLN A 129 -8.85 6.90 4.05
CA GLN A 129 -7.86 7.23 5.07
C GLN A 129 -6.44 7.19 4.52
N LEU A 130 -6.08 6.14 3.76
CA LEU A 130 -4.78 6.06 3.10
C LEU A 130 -4.54 7.26 2.18
N GLY A 131 -5.51 7.60 1.33
CA GLY A 131 -5.40 8.76 0.43
C GLY A 131 -5.22 10.07 1.19
N ALA A 132 -5.98 10.28 2.27
CA ALA A 132 -5.88 11.46 3.10
C ALA A 132 -4.51 11.60 3.78
N ILE A 133 -4.04 10.54 4.45
CA ILE A 133 -2.74 10.57 5.15
C ILE A 133 -1.56 10.63 4.16
N PHE A 134 -1.67 9.97 3.01
CA PHE A 134 -0.67 10.03 1.94
C PHE A 134 -0.46 11.48 1.49
N ASN A 135 -1.53 12.19 1.14
CA ASN A 135 -1.46 13.59 0.72
C ASN A 135 -0.88 14.46 1.84
N TYR A 136 -1.34 14.27 3.07
CA TYR A 136 -0.81 15.00 4.22
C TYR A 136 0.70 14.80 4.39
N LEU A 137 1.19 13.56 4.28
CA LEU A 137 2.61 13.25 4.41
C LEU A 137 3.46 13.73 3.24
N VAL A 138 2.92 13.73 2.01
CA VAL A 138 3.60 14.33 0.85
C VAL A 138 3.95 15.79 1.13
N GLU A 139 3.06 16.53 1.77
CA GLU A 139 3.25 17.95 2.09
C GLU A 139 4.02 18.17 3.41
N ASN A 140 3.77 17.35 4.43
CA ASN A 140 4.17 17.65 5.82
C ASN A 140 5.23 16.72 6.41
N ARG A 141 5.73 15.70 5.68
CA ARG A 141 6.76 14.80 6.24
C ARG A 141 8.15 15.44 6.37
N GLY A 142 8.38 16.58 5.71
CA GLY A 142 9.69 17.23 5.68
C GLY A 142 10.80 16.26 5.21
N PRO A 143 11.93 16.17 5.93
CA PRO A 143 13.07 15.32 5.54
C PRO A 143 12.85 13.82 5.82
N LEU A 144 11.77 13.44 6.51
CA LEU A 144 11.58 12.08 7.02
C LEU A 144 11.29 11.08 5.89
N SER A 145 11.83 9.88 6.03
CA SER A 145 11.52 8.75 5.16
C SER A 145 10.24 8.07 5.62
N VAL A 146 9.40 7.65 4.69
CA VAL A 146 8.13 6.99 5.01
C VAL A 146 7.97 5.72 4.19
N LEU A 147 7.74 4.59 4.85
CA LEU A 147 7.32 3.33 4.25
C LEU A 147 5.80 3.23 4.33
N ILE A 148 5.15 2.88 3.24
CA ILE A 148 3.71 2.66 3.16
C ILE A 148 3.51 1.26 2.57
N HIS A 149 2.82 0.37 3.27
CA HIS A 149 2.54 -0.97 2.75
C HIS A 149 1.12 -1.45 3.09
N PRO A 150 0.54 -2.33 2.24
CA PRO A 150 -0.71 -3.00 2.54
C PRO A 150 -0.48 -4.13 3.55
N ASN A 151 -1.56 -4.68 4.10
CA ASN A 151 -1.55 -5.86 4.95
C ASN A 151 -2.38 -6.97 4.28
N THR A 152 -1.75 -7.72 3.38
CA THR A 152 -2.39 -8.78 2.58
C THR A 152 -2.25 -10.17 3.18
N GLY A 153 -1.57 -10.27 4.34
CA GLY A 153 -1.19 -11.53 4.97
C GLY A 153 0.08 -12.14 4.39
N ARG A 154 0.79 -11.44 3.50
CA ARG A 154 2.11 -11.84 2.98
C ARG A 154 3.15 -10.81 3.42
N THR A 155 3.48 -10.86 4.70
CA THR A 155 4.21 -9.83 5.45
C THR A 155 5.50 -9.40 4.76
N THR A 156 6.32 -10.34 4.28
CA THR A 156 7.57 -10.03 3.59
C THR A 156 7.32 -9.25 2.31
N GLY A 157 6.40 -9.73 1.47
CA GLY A 157 6.07 -9.07 0.21
C GLY A 157 5.37 -7.74 0.41
N ASP A 158 4.54 -7.62 1.45
CA ASP A 158 3.90 -6.38 1.86
C ASP A 158 4.94 -5.29 2.15
N HIS A 159 5.94 -5.58 2.98
CA HIS A 159 6.99 -4.62 3.35
C HIS A 159 8.04 -4.37 2.24
N THR A 160 8.07 -5.20 1.20
CA THR A 160 9.12 -5.15 0.16
C THR A 160 8.55 -4.83 -1.22
N THR A 161 7.94 -5.81 -1.89
CA THR A 161 7.50 -5.73 -3.29
C THR A 161 6.21 -4.93 -3.47
N ARG A 162 5.35 -4.87 -2.45
CA ARG A 162 4.09 -4.10 -2.45
C ARG A 162 4.19 -2.77 -1.71
N ALA A 163 5.36 -2.46 -1.17
CA ALA A 163 5.63 -1.23 -0.44
C ALA A 163 5.86 -0.04 -1.38
N THR A 164 5.45 1.13 -0.91
CA THR A 164 5.76 2.44 -1.50
C THR A 164 6.55 3.28 -0.51
N TRP A 165 7.48 4.10 -1.01
CA TRP A 165 8.29 4.99 -0.18
C TRP A 165 8.06 6.46 -0.53
N LEU A 166 7.92 7.30 0.49
CA LEU A 166 8.04 8.76 0.36
C LEU A 166 9.40 9.19 0.91
N GLY A 167 10.19 9.86 0.07
CA GLY A 167 11.57 10.22 0.40
C GLY A 167 12.55 9.03 0.22
N PRO A 168 13.73 9.08 0.86
CA PRO A 168 14.73 8.03 0.71
C PRO A 168 14.23 6.69 1.25
N LYS A 169 14.36 5.62 0.46
CA LYS A 169 14.11 4.25 0.93
C LYS A 169 15.14 3.85 1.99
N ILE A 170 14.69 3.15 3.03
CA ILE A 170 15.53 2.50 4.03
C ILE A 170 15.47 0.99 3.79
N GLU A 171 16.63 0.33 3.79
CA GLU A 171 16.71 -1.12 3.65
C GLU A 171 16.26 -1.79 4.95
N LEU A 172 15.22 -2.61 4.89
CA LEU A 172 14.63 -3.25 6.06
C LEU A 172 15.34 -4.56 6.42
N ASP A 173 15.26 -4.96 7.69
CA ASP A 173 15.60 -6.33 8.10
C ASP A 173 14.43 -7.26 7.78
N THR A 174 14.56 -8.05 6.72
CA THR A 174 13.49 -8.94 6.24
C THR A 174 13.42 -10.28 6.98
N ASP A 175 14.41 -10.65 7.79
CA ASP A 175 14.43 -11.98 8.43
C ASP A 175 13.27 -12.19 9.42
N PRO A 176 12.92 -11.21 10.29
CA PRO A 176 11.73 -11.31 11.12
C PRO A 176 10.44 -11.49 10.31
N LEU A 177 10.34 -10.85 9.14
CA LEU A 177 9.15 -10.93 8.28
C LEU A 177 9.00 -12.31 7.65
N ARG A 178 10.10 -12.88 7.15
CA ARG A 178 10.12 -14.24 6.59
C ARG A 178 9.74 -15.27 7.64
N LYS A 179 10.15 -15.06 8.89
CA LYS A 179 9.75 -15.93 9.99
C LYS A 179 8.23 -15.87 10.22
N VAL A 180 7.64 -14.67 10.24
CA VAL A 180 6.18 -14.51 10.39
C VAL A 180 5.44 -15.22 9.25
N ASP A 181 5.91 -15.05 8.02
CA ASP A 181 5.31 -15.72 6.86
C ASP A 181 5.41 -17.25 6.97
N ALA A 182 6.57 -17.77 7.35
CA ALA A 182 6.75 -19.21 7.56
C ALA A 182 5.85 -19.77 8.67
N ASP A 183 5.74 -19.08 9.81
CA ASP A 183 4.88 -19.48 10.93
C ASP A 183 3.39 -19.48 10.52
N ASN A 184 3.00 -18.61 9.58
CA ASN A 184 1.64 -18.53 9.02
C ASN A 184 1.41 -19.44 7.80
N GLY A 185 2.38 -20.28 7.43
CA GLY A 185 2.27 -21.18 6.27
C GLY A 185 2.29 -20.46 4.92
N VAL A 186 2.78 -19.21 4.87
CA VAL A 186 2.95 -18.45 3.63
C VAL A 186 4.27 -18.87 2.98
N PRO A 187 4.26 -19.36 1.72
CA PRO A 187 5.49 -19.75 1.04
C PRO A 187 6.37 -18.54 0.76
N PRO A 188 7.71 -18.69 0.78
CA PRO A 188 8.64 -17.63 0.40
C PRO A 188 8.35 -17.15 -1.03
N GLU A 189 8.47 -15.83 -1.24
CA GLU A 189 8.36 -15.19 -2.57
C GLU A 189 9.59 -15.48 -3.46
#